data_AF-A0A0N4Z8M8-F1
#
_entry.id   AF-A0A0N4Z8M8-F1
#
_cell.length_a   1.000
_cell.length_b   1.000
_cell.length_c   1.000
_cell.angle_alpha   90.00
_cell.angle_beta   90.00
_cell.angle_gamma   90.00
#
_symmetry.space_group_name_H-M   'P 1'
#
loop_
_entity.id
_entity.type
_entity.pdbx_description
1 polymer ?
#
loop_
_entity_poly.entity_id
_entity_poly.type
_entity_poly.pdbx_seq_one_letter_code
_entity_poly.pdbx_strand_id
1 'polypeptide(L)'
;MKIKIDYFLLLNCILFLGPLAISSLSNYTNGVINCQRDLKTKPCIPAYRNVLSRFRVNKKYKINFCTITKNFSTMIRGILCYIDHPGYAKKYKTPISNTKWTYKYCDDYNYEETTVGIAQNYTQGSIGKLMKTYTNIVFVREPLERFISGFVDKCLIAKDFIKLDPSYCYGCKTNLKCFVNRFYNKIKTQILHPRKKHVDNFDDIHFYPQSWHCQLKLYRQYYTILKYGTKSDDLKLFYKEFFNLLKSKGVPQKQVDFIKEGTISNRTPHSTSNKKITLNISNRIRNDPQILEKLIRIYYYDYIEFDYPIPDLPKP
;
A
#
# COMPACT_ATOMS: atom_id res chain seq x y z
N MET A 1 -10.76 -54.59 42.24
CA MET A 1 -12.02 -53.89 42.58
C MET A 1 -11.71 -52.66 43.43
N LYS A 2 -11.61 -51.49 42.77
CA LYS A 2 -11.95 -50.13 43.22
C LYS A 2 -11.15 -49.14 42.37
N ILE A 3 -11.87 -48.58 41.41
CA ILE A 3 -11.51 -47.49 40.54
C ILE A 3 -11.53 -46.20 41.38
N LYS A 4 -10.48 -45.37 41.30
CA LYS A 4 -10.56 -43.95 41.60
C LYS A 4 -9.98 -43.19 40.39
N ILE A 5 -10.89 -42.54 39.68
CA ILE A 5 -10.63 -41.59 38.60
C ILE A 5 -10.55 -40.23 39.28
N ASP A 6 -9.39 -39.58 39.26
CA ASP A 6 -9.27 -38.16 39.61
C ASP A 6 -8.99 -37.36 38.34
N TYR A 7 -10.00 -36.61 37.94
CA TYR A 7 -9.94 -35.56 36.92
C TYR A 7 -9.15 -34.37 37.48
N PHE A 8 -8.03 -34.02 36.84
CA PHE A 8 -7.50 -32.66 36.95
C PHE A 8 -6.93 -32.20 35.60
N LEU A 9 -7.85 -31.75 34.74
CA LEU A 9 -7.58 -30.90 33.59
C LEU A 9 -7.48 -29.45 34.09
N LEU A 10 -6.29 -28.86 34.09
CA LEU A 10 -6.16 -27.40 34.05
C LEU A 10 -5.26 -26.98 32.89
N LEU A 11 -5.97 -26.57 31.86
CA LEU A 11 -5.57 -25.88 30.65
C LEU A 11 -4.98 -24.50 31.03
N ASN A 12 -3.68 -24.29 30.83
CA ASN A 12 -3.08 -22.95 30.87
C ASN A 12 -2.81 -22.46 29.44
N CYS A 13 -3.88 -22.17 28.70
CA CYS A 13 -3.83 -21.30 27.52
C CYS A 13 -4.09 -19.87 27.98
N ILE A 14 -3.03 -19.15 28.34
CA ILE A 14 -3.11 -17.69 28.47
C ILE A 14 -3.18 -17.10 27.06
N LEU A 15 -4.41 -17.01 26.55
CA LEU A 15 -4.76 -16.15 25.44
C LEU A 15 -4.67 -14.71 25.94
N PHE A 16 -3.58 -14.02 25.62
CA PHE A 16 -3.55 -12.55 25.61
C PHE A 16 -4.43 -12.06 24.46
N LEU A 17 -5.74 -12.09 24.65
CA LEU A 17 -6.68 -11.29 23.88
C LEU A 17 -6.67 -9.88 24.49
N GLY A 18 -5.73 -9.05 24.03
CA GLY A 18 -5.94 -7.61 24.12
C GLY A 18 -7.25 -7.27 23.40
N PRO A 19 -8.00 -6.24 23.83
CA PRO A 19 -9.23 -5.87 23.16
C PRO A 19 -8.89 -5.41 21.74
N LEU A 20 -9.09 -6.29 20.77
CA LEU A 20 -9.40 -5.89 19.41
C LEU A 20 -10.72 -5.16 19.51
N ALA A 21 -10.66 -3.84 19.72
CA ALA A 21 -11.78 -2.97 19.45
C ALA A 21 -12.05 -3.07 17.94
N ILE A 22 -12.79 -4.10 17.55
CA ILE A 22 -13.50 -4.11 16.27
C ILE A 22 -14.50 -3.00 16.44
N SER A 23 -14.14 -1.77 16.04
CA SER A 23 -15.10 -0.68 15.96
C SER A 23 -16.10 -1.08 14.89
N SER A 24 -17.20 -1.71 15.33
CA SER A 24 -18.32 -2.02 14.46
C SER A 24 -18.80 -0.73 13.83
N LEU A 25 -18.95 -0.71 12.51
CA LEU A 25 -19.52 0.42 11.80
C LEU A 25 -20.85 0.84 12.44
N SER A 26 -21.08 2.14 12.52
CA SER A 26 -22.36 2.66 13.00
C SER A 26 -23.52 2.15 12.16
N ASN A 27 -24.70 2.04 12.77
CA ASN A 27 -25.93 1.65 12.07
C ASN A 27 -26.21 2.56 10.86
N TYR A 28 -25.86 3.84 10.96
CA TYR A 28 -25.96 4.78 9.84
C TYR A 28 -25.04 4.38 8.68
N THR A 29 -23.75 4.15 8.93
CA THR A 29 -22.81 3.71 7.90
C THR A 29 -23.24 2.39 7.26
N ASN A 30 -23.67 1.41 8.06
CA ASN A 30 -24.17 0.12 7.57
C ASN A 30 -25.45 0.24 6.74
N GLY A 31 -26.34 1.19 7.09
CA GLY A 31 -27.54 1.48 6.31
C GLY A 31 -27.23 2.09 4.94
N VAL A 32 -26.23 2.99 4.90
CA VAL A 32 -25.82 3.70 3.67
C VAL A 32 -24.96 2.83 2.76
N ILE A 33 -23.95 2.15 3.31
CA ILE A 33 -22.98 1.37 2.54
C ILE A 33 -23.30 -0.11 2.70
N ASN A 34 -23.97 -0.69 1.71
CA ASN A 34 -24.18 -2.12 1.64
C ASN A 34 -23.71 -2.65 0.28
N CYS A 35 -22.52 -3.25 0.28
CA CYS A 35 -21.87 -3.69 -0.96
C CYS A 35 -22.58 -4.86 -1.66
N GLN A 36 -23.40 -5.65 -0.95
CA GLN A 36 -24.20 -6.72 -1.54
C GLN A 36 -25.48 -6.18 -2.18
N ARG A 37 -26.15 -5.22 -1.52
CA ARG A 37 -27.35 -4.54 -2.04
C ARG A 37 -27.03 -3.65 -3.25
N ASP A 38 -25.92 -2.92 -3.19
CA ASP A 38 -25.66 -1.80 -4.12
C ASP A 38 -24.89 -2.21 -5.40
N LEU A 39 -24.77 -3.51 -5.69
CA LEU A 39 -23.92 -4.07 -6.76
C LEU A 39 -24.11 -3.46 -8.15
N LYS A 40 -25.32 -3.00 -8.50
CA LYS A 40 -25.62 -2.45 -9.83
C LYS A 40 -25.55 -0.92 -9.87
N THR A 41 -26.14 -0.26 -8.87
CA THR A 41 -26.33 1.19 -8.88
C THR A 41 -25.10 1.94 -8.35
N LYS A 42 -24.51 1.46 -7.25
CA LYS A 42 -23.39 2.11 -6.57
C LYS A 42 -22.45 1.06 -5.94
N PRO A 43 -21.84 0.18 -6.76
CA PRO A 43 -21.06 -0.94 -6.25
C PRO A 43 -19.86 -0.49 -5.42
N CYS A 44 -19.57 -1.23 -4.37
CA CYS A 44 -18.22 -1.26 -3.83
C CYS A 44 -17.29 -1.91 -4.87
N ILE A 45 -16.12 -1.34 -5.05
CA ILE A 45 -15.19 -1.77 -6.08
C ILE A 45 -14.53 -3.07 -5.61
N PRO A 46 -14.75 -4.22 -6.30
CA PRO A 46 -14.31 -5.53 -5.84
C PRO A 46 -12.78 -5.59 -5.72
N ALA A 47 -12.27 -6.37 -4.77
CA ALA A 47 -10.84 -6.69 -4.71
C ALA A 47 -10.35 -7.46 -5.94
N TYR A 48 -9.02 -7.60 -6.04
CA TYR A 48 -8.39 -8.62 -6.87
C TYR A 48 -8.62 -8.48 -8.39
N ARG A 49 -8.83 -7.26 -8.87
CA ARG A 49 -8.63 -6.97 -10.30
C ARG A 49 -7.15 -6.84 -10.57
N ASN A 50 -6.64 -7.52 -11.58
CA ASN A 50 -5.22 -7.42 -11.90
C ASN A 50 -4.94 -6.09 -12.61
N VAL A 51 -4.01 -5.33 -12.07
CA VAL A 51 -3.42 -4.15 -12.71
C VAL A 51 -1.91 -4.29 -12.77
N LEU A 52 -1.27 -3.47 -13.60
CA LEU A 52 0.18 -3.42 -13.64
C LEU A 52 0.73 -3.13 -12.25
N SER A 53 1.73 -3.91 -11.87
CA SER A 53 2.36 -3.84 -10.57
C SER A 53 3.82 -3.51 -10.75
N ARG A 54 4.46 -3.07 -9.67
CA ARG A 54 5.87 -2.72 -9.68
C ARG A 54 6.56 -3.60 -8.67
N PHE A 55 7.54 -4.36 -9.12
CA PHE A 55 8.33 -5.22 -8.26
C PHE A 55 9.77 -4.75 -8.23
N ARG A 56 10.42 -4.95 -7.09
CA ARG A 56 11.83 -4.68 -6.89
C ARG A 56 12.47 -5.89 -6.22
N VAL A 57 13.37 -6.55 -6.95
CA VAL A 57 13.83 -7.89 -6.59
C VAL A 57 15.30 -7.86 -6.18
N ASN A 58 15.58 -8.17 -4.92
CA ASN A 58 16.95 -8.36 -4.47
C ASN A 58 17.36 -9.83 -4.65
N LYS A 59 18.26 -10.10 -5.60
CA LYS A 59 18.75 -11.46 -5.86
C LYS A 59 19.60 -12.01 -4.71
N LYS A 60 20.47 -11.18 -4.13
CA LYS A 60 21.43 -11.59 -3.10
C LYS A 60 20.76 -12.13 -1.84
N TYR A 61 19.74 -11.41 -1.35
CA TYR A 61 19.01 -11.73 -0.13
C TYR A 61 17.67 -12.44 -0.39
N LYS A 62 17.37 -12.76 -1.67
CA LYS A 62 16.13 -13.40 -2.12
C LYS A 62 14.87 -12.70 -1.59
N ILE A 63 14.79 -11.39 -1.81
CA ILE A 63 13.65 -10.57 -1.38
C ILE A 63 12.95 -10.01 -2.61
N ASN A 64 11.63 -10.09 -2.65
CA ASN A 64 10.82 -9.47 -3.69
C ASN A 64 9.85 -8.48 -3.04
N PHE A 65 10.00 -7.18 -3.34
CA PHE A 65 9.06 -6.17 -2.88
C PHE A 65 8.09 -5.80 -4.00
N CYS A 66 6.80 -6.02 -3.76
CA CYS A 66 5.76 -5.35 -4.54
C CYS A 66 5.58 -3.92 -4.02
N THR A 67 5.98 -2.94 -4.84
CA THR A 67 6.03 -1.53 -4.49
C THR A 67 4.79 -0.79 -4.99
N ILE A 68 3.67 -0.94 -4.27
CA ILE A 68 2.45 -0.19 -4.53
C ILE A 68 2.72 1.31 -4.30
N THR A 69 2.31 2.15 -5.25
CA THR A 69 2.47 3.60 -5.14
C THR A 69 1.87 4.14 -3.84
N LYS A 70 2.55 5.13 -3.24
CA LYS A 70 2.16 5.81 -1.99
C LYS A 70 2.20 4.94 -0.71
N ASN A 71 2.71 3.70 -0.82
CA ASN A 71 2.99 2.80 0.31
C ASN A 71 4.49 2.64 0.51
N PHE A 72 5.17 3.75 0.83
CA PHE A 72 6.63 3.75 1.01
C PHE A 72 7.45 3.39 -0.27
N SER A 73 6.80 3.34 -1.44
CA SER A 73 7.37 2.91 -2.73
C SER A 73 8.62 3.70 -3.18
N THR A 74 8.66 5.00 -2.93
CA THR A 74 9.82 5.84 -3.26
C THR A 74 11.01 5.52 -2.37
N MET A 75 10.76 5.31 -1.07
CA MET A 75 11.83 5.06 -0.11
C MET A 75 12.41 3.66 -0.32
N ILE A 76 11.56 2.64 -0.47
CA ILE A 76 12.03 1.26 -0.69
C ILE A 76 12.89 1.13 -1.94
N ARG A 77 12.62 1.90 -2.99
CA ARG A 77 13.51 1.94 -4.16
C ARG A 77 14.92 2.41 -3.80
N GLY A 78 15.04 3.49 -3.03
CA GLY A 78 16.35 3.98 -2.57
C GLY A 78 17.06 2.99 -1.64
N ILE A 79 16.29 2.34 -0.77
CA ILE A 79 16.81 1.30 0.12
C ILE A 79 17.36 0.12 -0.67
N LEU A 80 16.61 -0.42 -1.63
CA LEU A 80 17.03 -1.59 -2.40
C LEU A 80 18.23 -1.29 -3.29
N CYS A 81 18.23 -0.12 -3.93
CA CYS A 81 19.39 0.38 -4.67
C CYS A 81 20.63 0.46 -3.77
N TYR A 82 20.50 0.95 -2.53
CA TYR A 82 21.61 0.99 -1.57
C TYR A 82 22.06 -0.41 -1.13
N ILE A 83 21.12 -1.34 -0.88
CA ILE A 83 21.44 -2.71 -0.46
C ILE A 83 22.29 -3.42 -1.53
N ASP A 84 21.96 -3.23 -2.81
CA ASP A 84 22.71 -3.80 -3.93
C ASP A 84 23.99 -3.03 -4.25
N HIS A 85 24.00 -1.71 -4.04
CA HIS A 85 25.14 -0.84 -4.34
C HIS A 85 25.53 0.04 -3.13
N PRO A 86 26.04 -0.54 -2.03
CA PRO A 86 26.33 0.22 -0.81
C PRO A 86 27.38 1.32 -1.01
N GLY A 87 28.26 1.18 -2.02
CA GLY A 87 29.24 2.19 -2.40
C GLY A 87 28.63 3.50 -2.93
N TYR A 88 27.41 3.47 -3.46
CA TYR A 88 26.77 4.65 -4.06
C TYR A 88 26.45 5.72 -3.03
N ALA A 89 26.06 5.34 -1.81
CA ALA A 89 25.83 6.29 -0.72
C ALA A 89 27.07 7.15 -0.42
N LYS A 90 28.26 6.52 -0.35
CA LYS A 90 29.54 7.23 -0.14
C LYS A 90 29.94 8.05 -1.37
N LYS A 91 29.82 7.45 -2.56
CA LYS A 91 30.21 8.07 -3.85
C LYS A 91 29.43 9.36 -4.13
N TYR A 92 28.13 9.35 -3.87
CA TYR A 92 27.25 10.48 -4.21
C TYR A 92 26.96 11.41 -3.03
N LYS A 93 27.38 11.06 -1.81
CA LYS A 93 27.12 11.83 -0.58
C LYS A 93 25.64 12.23 -0.43
N THR A 94 24.73 11.38 -0.89
CA THR A 94 23.29 11.65 -0.89
C THR A 94 22.55 10.71 0.06
N PRO A 95 21.62 11.22 0.89
CA PRO A 95 20.81 10.37 1.74
C PRO A 95 19.88 9.48 0.91
N ILE A 96 19.45 8.35 1.48
CA ILE A 96 18.50 7.42 0.84
C ILE A 96 17.19 8.13 0.46
N SER A 97 16.78 9.13 1.23
CA SER A 97 15.59 9.94 0.98
C SER A 97 15.66 10.81 -0.28
N ASN A 98 16.85 11.05 -0.84
CA ASN A 98 17.03 11.85 -2.05
C ASN A 98 16.69 11.01 -3.28
N THR A 99 15.57 11.34 -3.93
CA THR A 99 15.07 10.54 -5.05
C THR A 99 15.87 10.74 -6.33
N LYS A 100 16.55 11.88 -6.52
CA LYS A 100 17.21 12.23 -7.79
C LYS A 100 18.27 11.21 -8.20
N TRP A 101 19.11 10.76 -7.27
CA TRP A 101 20.15 9.78 -7.57
C TRP A 101 19.55 8.39 -7.81
N THR A 102 18.51 8.00 -7.06
CA THR A 102 17.85 6.70 -7.26
C THR A 102 17.19 6.61 -8.63
N TYR A 103 16.57 7.69 -9.14
CA TYR A 103 16.07 7.78 -10.51
C TYR A 103 17.19 7.80 -11.55
N LYS A 104 18.37 8.35 -11.22
CA LYS A 104 19.47 8.42 -12.19
C LYS A 104 20.21 7.10 -12.35
N TYR A 105 20.37 6.32 -11.27
CA TYR A 105 21.30 5.21 -11.22
C TYR A 105 20.65 3.84 -10.98
N CYS A 106 19.39 3.81 -10.55
CA CYS A 106 18.70 2.58 -10.15
C CYS A 106 17.24 2.54 -10.63
N ASP A 107 16.87 3.30 -11.66
CA ASP A 107 15.46 3.39 -12.04
C ASP A 107 14.92 2.06 -12.54
N ASP A 108 15.61 1.42 -13.48
CA ASP A 108 15.23 0.10 -14.00
C ASP A 108 15.93 -1.06 -13.30
N TYR A 109 16.79 -0.75 -12.34
CA TYR A 109 17.55 -1.79 -11.64
C TYR A 109 16.63 -2.69 -10.81
N ASN A 110 16.72 -4.00 -11.06
CA ASN A 110 15.92 -5.04 -10.43
C ASN A 110 14.40 -4.79 -10.49
N TYR A 111 13.94 -4.07 -11.52
CA TYR A 111 12.53 -3.74 -11.72
C TYR A 111 11.84 -4.79 -12.58
N GLU A 112 10.64 -5.19 -12.17
CA GLU A 112 9.77 -6.07 -12.95
C GLU A 112 8.32 -5.59 -12.84
N GLU A 113 7.53 -5.86 -13.87
CA GLU A 113 6.11 -5.45 -13.92
C GLU A 113 5.13 -6.59 -13.62
N THR A 114 5.59 -7.83 -13.76
CA THR A 114 4.77 -9.04 -13.61
C THR A 114 5.49 -10.12 -12.83
N THR A 115 4.73 -10.95 -12.12
CA THR A 115 5.28 -12.12 -11.42
C THR A 115 5.98 -13.10 -12.39
N VAL A 116 5.47 -13.18 -13.63
CA VAL A 116 6.08 -14.00 -14.69
C VAL A 116 7.47 -13.48 -15.04
N GLY A 117 7.63 -12.17 -15.23
CA GLY A 117 8.93 -11.54 -15.51
C GLY A 117 9.95 -11.79 -14.39
N ILE A 118 9.52 -11.66 -13.13
CA ILE A 118 10.35 -12.03 -11.98
C ILE A 118 10.75 -13.51 -12.05
N ALA A 119 9.79 -14.41 -12.28
CA ALA A 119 10.09 -15.83 -12.30
C ALA A 119 11.08 -16.20 -13.40
N GLN A 120 10.94 -15.61 -14.59
CA GLN A 120 11.87 -15.78 -15.71
C GLN A 120 13.28 -15.34 -15.32
N ASN A 121 13.43 -14.15 -14.74
CA ASN A 121 14.74 -13.55 -14.48
C ASN A 121 15.44 -14.06 -13.21
N TYR A 122 14.69 -14.56 -12.23
CA TYR A 122 15.23 -14.90 -10.90
C TYR A 122 15.03 -16.36 -10.49
N THR A 123 14.11 -17.10 -11.11
CA THR A 123 13.79 -18.49 -10.73
C THR A 123 13.58 -19.44 -11.90
N GLN A 124 14.25 -19.19 -13.04
CA GLN A 124 14.24 -20.07 -14.22
C GLN A 124 12.81 -20.32 -14.75
N GLY A 125 11.97 -19.29 -14.71
CA GLY A 125 10.56 -19.35 -15.12
C GLY A 125 9.60 -19.95 -14.08
N SER A 126 10.09 -20.49 -12.95
CA SER A 126 9.23 -21.14 -11.96
C SER A 126 8.64 -20.15 -10.95
N ILE A 127 7.35 -19.84 -11.11
CA ILE A 127 6.59 -19.03 -10.14
C ILE A 127 6.52 -19.74 -8.78
N GLY A 128 6.32 -21.07 -8.76
CA GLY A 128 6.29 -21.83 -7.50
C GLY A 128 7.60 -21.70 -6.72
N LYS A 129 8.75 -21.72 -7.41
CA LYS A 129 10.06 -21.48 -6.80
C LYS A 129 10.17 -20.04 -6.29
N LEU A 130 9.70 -19.04 -7.04
CA LEU A 130 9.65 -17.64 -6.58
C LEU A 130 8.87 -17.51 -5.27
N MET A 131 7.65 -18.06 -5.22
CA MET A 131 6.77 -17.95 -4.07
C MET A 131 7.32 -18.65 -2.82
N LYS A 132 8.07 -19.74 -2.98
CA LYS A 132 8.61 -20.54 -1.86
C LYS A 132 10.02 -20.12 -1.42
N THR A 133 10.83 -19.60 -2.34
CA THR A 133 12.27 -19.35 -2.06
C THR A 133 12.60 -17.88 -1.86
N TYR A 134 11.77 -16.96 -2.38
CA TYR A 134 11.87 -15.54 -2.09
C TYR A 134 10.89 -15.15 -1.00
N THR A 135 11.26 -14.15 -0.21
CA THR A 135 10.30 -13.47 0.66
C THR A 135 9.62 -12.38 -0.11
N ASN A 136 8.37 -12.64 -0.46
CA ASN A 136 7.50 -11.74 -1.20
C ASN A 136 6.85 -10.80 -0.19
N ILE A 137 7.04 -9.49 -0.38
CA ILE A 137 6.64 -8.47 0.58
C ILE A 137 5.79 -7.45 -0.14
N VAL A 138 4.69 -7.06 0.49
CA VAL A 138 3.87 -5.93 0.04
C VAL A 138 3.71 -4.96 1.19
N PHE A 139 3.92 -3.69 0.91
CA PHE A 139 3.60 -2.61 1.83
C PHE A 139 2.20 -2.12 1.54
N VAL A 140 1.37 -2.10 2.57
CA VAL A 140 0.00 -1.60 2.50
C VAL A 140 -0.16 -0.44 3.47
N ARG A 141 -1.11 0.44 3.22
CA ARG A 141 -1.38 1.64 4.01
C ARG A 141 -2.87 1.79 4.22
N GLU A 142 -3.26 2.46 5.30
CA GLU A 142 -4.67 2.80 5.53
C GLU A 142 -5.25 3.48 4.27
N PRO A 143 -6.35 2.97 3.69
CA PRO A 143 -6.77 3.36 2.34
C PRO A 143 -7.05 4.85 2.17
N LEU A 144 -7.71 5.49 3.15
CA LEU A 144 -8.01 6.92 3.07
C LEU A 144 -6.72 7.75 3.18
N GLU A 145 -5.83 7.39 4.10
CA GLU A 145 -4.52 8.02 4.25
C GLU A 145 -3.68 7.92 2.96
N ARG A 146 -3.70 6.75 2.29
CA ARG A 146 -3.04 6.54 1.01
C ARG A 146 -3.62 7.45 -0.08
N PHE A 147 -4.94 7.50 -0.20
CA PHE A 147 -5.62 8.37 -1.16
C PHE A 147 -5.25 9.85 -0.95
N ILE A 148 -5.33 10.33 0.29
CA ILE A 148 -4.97 11.72 0.63
C ILE A 148 -3.51 11.99 0.24
N SER A 149 -2.61 11.06 0.55
CA SER A 149 -1.21 11.18 0.19
C SER A 149 -0.99 11.27 -1.32
N GLY A 150 -1.73 10.50 -2.10
CA GLY A 150 -1.74 10.55 -3.56
C GLY A 150 -2.26 11.90 -4.08
N PHE A 151 -3.44 12.33 -3.61
CA PHE A 151 -4.08 13.56 -4.08
C PHE A 151 -3.25 14.80 -3.74
N VAL A 152 -2.72 14.90 -2.52
CA VAL A 152 -1.88 16.03 -2.11
C VAL A 152 -0.59 16.07 -2.93
N ASP A 153 0.10 14.94 -3.09
CA ASP A 153 1.36 14.89 -3.85
C ASP A 153 1.13 15.19 -5.33
N LYS A 154 0.20 14.49 -5.98
CA LYS A 154 0.03 14.52 -7.44
C LYS A 154 -0.82 15.68 -7.94
N CYS A 155 -1.85 16.08 -7.20
CA CYS A 155 -2.80 17.09 -7.66
C CYS A 155 -2.60 18.47 -7.04
N LEU A 156 -2.05 18.55 -5.83
CA LEU A 156 -1.92 19.83 -5.11
C LEU A 156 -0.48 20.35 -5.06
N ILE A 157 0.52 19.48 -4.97
CA ILE A 157 1.93 19.90 -4.90
C ILE A 157 2.57 19.86 -6.29
N ALA A 158 2.47 18.73 -6.99
CA ALA A 158 3.08 18.54 -8.31
C ALA A 158 2.27 19.17 -9.47
N LYS A 159 1.79 20.42 -9.28
CA LYS A 159 0.89 21.11 -10.22
C LYS A 159 1.51 21.38 -11.59
N ASP A 160 2.84 21.37 -11.70
CA ASP A 160 3.50 21.64 -12.98
C ASP A 160 3.18 20.56 -14.03
N PHE A 161 2.91 19.31 -13.62
CA PHE A 161 2.41 18.28 -14.55
C PHE A 161 1.03 18.62 -15.10
N ILE A 162 0.15 19.25 -14.30
CA ILE A 162 -1.18 19.68 -14.74
C ILE A 162 -1.09 20.79 -15.80
N LYS A 163 -0.04 21.62 -15.76
CA LYS A 163 0.21 22.63 -16.80
C LYS A 163 0.62 22.00 -18.13
N LEU A 164 1.36 20.89 -18.07
CA LEU A 164 1.85 20.17 -19.24
C LEU A 164 0.79 19.24 -19.85
N ASP A 165 -0.03 18.60 -19.01
CA ASP A 165 -1.11 17.73 -19.43
C ASP A 165 -2.37 18.01 -18.58
N PRO A 166 -3.37 18.72 -19.16
CA PRO A 166 -4.62 19.03 -18.48
C PRO A 166 -5.45 17.82 -18.08
N SER A 167 -5.14 16.62 -18.58
CA SER A 167 -5.83 15.37 -18.22
C SER A 167 -5.41 14.81 -16.87
N TYR A 168 -4.27 15.26 -16.31
CA TYR A 168 -3.81 14.86 -14.97
C TYR A 168 -4.86 15.14 -13.91
N CYS A 169 -4.88 14.30 -12.87
CA CYS A 169 -5.90 14.32 -11.84
C CYS A 169 -7.32 14.17 -12.40
N TYR A 170 -7.46 13.28 -13.39
CA TYR A 170 -8.67 13.02 -14.16
C TYR A 170 -9.30 14.29 -14.77
N GLY A 171 -8.48 15.29 -15.10
CA GLY A 171 -8.92 16.59 -15.61
C GLY A 171 -9.68 17.45 -14.60
N CYS A 172 -9.56 17.15 -13.31
CA CYS A 172 -10.21 17.90 -12.23
C CYS A 172 -9.31 18.96 -11.58
N LYS A 173 -8.07 19.09 -12.04
CA LYS A 173 -7.06 19.99 -11.45
C LYS A 173 -6.95 19.72 -9.93
N THR A 174 -7.29 20.70 -9.10
CA THR A 174 -7.26 20.62 -7.63
C THR A 174 -8.63 20.32 -7.00
N ASN A 175 -9.69 20.09 -7.80
CA ASN A 175 -11.04 19.88 -7.29
C ASN A 175 -11.23 18.43 -6.80
N LEU A 176 -11.23 18.25 -5.48
CA LEU A 176 -11.38 16.96 -4.81
C LEU A 176 -12.70 16.24 -5.15
N LYS A 177 -13.85 16.95 -5.13
CA LYS A 177 -15.16 16.36 -5.40
C LYS A 177 -15.25 15.85 -6.84
N CYS A 178 -14.77 16.65 -7.80
CA CYS A 178 -14.64 16.25 -9.20
C CYS A 178 -13.77 15.00 -9.31
N PHE A 179 -12.59 15.01 -8.68
CA PHE A 179 -11.63 13.90 -8.76
C PHE A 179 -12.27 12.59 -8.31
N VAL A 180 -12.84 12.57 -7.09
CA VAL A 180 -13.44 11.36 -6.51
C VAL A 180 -14.61 10.86 -7.35
N ASN A 181 -15.43 11.76 -7.89
CA ASN A 181 -16.53 11.39 -8.77
C ASN A 181 -16.05 10.76 -10.08
N ARG A 182 -15.08 11.37 -10.76
CA ARG A 182 -14.54 10.85 -12.02
C ARG A 182 -13.80 9.53 -11.80
N PHE A 183 -12.99 9.45 -10.75
CA PHE A 183 -12.27 8.24 -10.41
C PHE A 183 -13.22 7.08 -10.12
N TYR A 184 -14.21 7.28 -9.25
CA TYR A 184 -15.22 6.26 -8.94
C TYR A 184 -15.99 5.81 -10.19
N ASN A 185 -16.46 6.75 -11.01
CA ASN A 185 -17.20 6.43 -12.23
C ASN A 185 -16.36 5.66 -13.25
N LYS A 186 -15.07 6.02 -13.39
CA LYS A 186 -14.13 5.32 -14.25
C LYS A 186 -13.94 3.87 -13.82
N ILE A 187 -13.57 3.62 -12.56
CA ILE A 187 -13.33 2.25 -12.08
C ILE A 187 -14.63 1.45 -11.98
N LYS A 188 -15.77 2.09 -11.66
CA LYS A 188 -17.10 1.47 -11.77
C LYS A 188 -17.36 0.98 -13.20
N THR A 189 -17.03 1.79 -14.20
CA THR A 189 -17.20 1.40 -15.61
C THR A 189 -16.32 0.21 -15.98
N GLN A 190 -15.06 0.20 -15.52
CA GLN A 190 -14.14 -0.92 -15.75
C GLN A 190 -14.66 -2.23 -15.16
N ILE A 191 -15.22 -2.21 -13.94
CA ILE A 191 -15.70 -3.44 -13.30
C ILE A 191 -17.01 -3.94 -13.90
N LEU A 192 -17.88 -3.04 -14.39
CA LEU A 192 -19.13 -3.39 -15.05
C LEU A 192 -18.94 -3.85 -16.51
N HIS A 193 -17.85 -3.42 -17.15
CA HIS A 193 -17.53 -3.78 -18.54
C HIS A 193 -16.14 -4.44 -18.64
N PRO A 194 -15.93 -5.61 -18.00
CA PRO A 194 -14.59 -6.20 -17.87
C PRO A 194 -13.97 -6.67 -19.20
N ARG A 195 -14.77 -6.80 -20.27
CA ARG A 195 -14.30 -7.16 -21.61
C ARG A 195 -13.75 -5.95 -22.40
N LYS A 196 -14.04 -4.73 -21.95
CA LYS A 196 -13.55 -3.51 -22.61
C LYS A 196 -12.08 -3.33 -22.26
N LYS A 197 -11.22 -3.23 -23.28
CA LYS A 197 -9.81 -2.92 -23.07
C LYS A 197 -9.69 -1.58 -22.35
N HIS A 198 -9.01 -1.59 -21.21
CA HIS A 198 -8.68 -0.40 -20.44
C HIS A 198 -7.16 -0.21 -20.47
N VAL A 199 -6.71 1.02 -20.67
CA VAL A 199 -5.30 1.38 -20.58
C VAL A 199 -5.13 2.22 -19.32
N ASP A 200 -4.32 1.72 -18.41
CA ASP A 200 -4.01 2.42 -17.17
C ASP A 200 -3.20 3.69 -17.47
N ASN A 201 -3.65 4.81 -16.94
CA ASN A 201 -2.95 6.08 -17.03
C ASN A 201 -2.15 6.39 -15.76
N PHE A 202 -1.47 7.54 -15.74
CA PHE A 202 -0.68 7.95 -14.59
C PHE A 202 -1.51 8.00 -13.30
N ASP A 203 -2.72 8.56 -13.33
CA ASP A 203 -3.58 8.66 -12.14
C ASP A 203 -3.99 7.26 -11.64
N ASP A 204 -4.42 6.38 -12.55
CA ASP A 204 -4.86 5.02 -12.25
C ASP A 204 -3.85 4.27 -11.36
N ILE A 205 -2.57 4.28 -11.75
CA ILE A 205 -1.48 3.62 -11.01
C ILE A 205 -1.27 4.20 -9.59
N HIS A 206 -1.64 5.46 -9.35
CA HIS A 206 -1.49 6.12 -8.05
C HIS A 206 -2.68 5.93 -7.13
N PHE A 207 -3.87 5.65 -7.67
CA PHE A 207 -5.13 5.68 -6.92
C PHE A 207 -5.89 4.37 -6.89
N TYR A 208 -5.59 3.39 -7.76
CA TYR A 208 -6.24 2.08 -7.72
C TYR A 208 -6.16 1.41 -6.35
N PRO A 209 -7.16 0.59 -6.00
CA PRO A 209 -7.13 -0.21 -4.77
C PRO A 209 -5.84 -1.02 -4.65
N GLN A 210 -5.31 -1.11 -3.45
CA GLN A 210 -4.09 -1.82 -3.13
C GLN A 210 -4.22 -3.33 -3.41
N SER A 211 -5.41 -3.88 -3.16
CA SER A 211 -5.77 -5.28 -3.44
C SER A 211 -5.77 -5.63 -4.95
N TRP A 212 -5.66 -4.64 -5.84
CA TRP A 212 -5.55 -4.86 -7.28
C TRP A 212 -4.11 -5.13 -7.74
N HIS A 213 -3.14 -4.75 -6.93
CA HIS A 213 -1.73 -4.91 -7.27
C HIS A 213 -1.19 -6.29 -6.83
N CYS A 214 0.07 -6.54 -7.21
CA CYS A 214 0.91 -7.68 -6.79
C CYS A 214 0.36 -9.07 -7.15
N GLN A 215 -0.69 -9.15 -7.98
CA GLN A 215 -1.42 -10.38 -8.27
C GLN A 215 -1.86 -11.11 -6.99
N LEU A 216 -2.27 -10.35 -5.96
CA LEU A 216 -2.64 -10.90 -4.66
C LEU A 216 -3.74 -11.97 -4.78
N LYS A 217 -4.65 -11.85 -5.76
CA LYS A 217 -5.67 -12.88 -6.04
C LYS A 217 -5.10 -14.30 -6.10
N LEU A 218 -3.91 -14.44 -6.68
CA LEU A 218 -3.27 -15.73 -6.94
C LEU A 218 -2.28 -16.09 -5.83
N TYR A 219 -1.63 -15.10 -5.22
CA TYR A 219 -0.42 -15.33 -4.43
C TYR A 219 -0.47 -14.75 -3.01
N ARG A 220 -1.62 -14.24 -2.56
CA ARG A 220 -1.77 -13.56 -1.26
C ARG A 220 -1.15 -14.30 -0.08
N GLN A 221 -1.33 -15.63 -0.03
CA GLN A 221 -0.79 -16.49 1.03
C GLN A 221 0.75 -16.55 1.11
N TYR A 222 1.44 -16.16 0.03
CA TYR A 222 2.91 -16.12 -0.03
C TYR A 222 3.49 -14.74 0.31
N TYR A 223 2.63 -13.73 0.47
CA TYR A 223 3.08 -12.37 0.80
C TYR A 223 3.14 -12.13 2.29
N THR A 224 4.29 -11.65 2.75
CA THR A 224 4.40 -10.91 4.01
C THR A 224 3.86 -9.51 3.81
N ILE A 225 2.87 -9.12 4.61
CA ILE A 225 2.25 -7.79 4.55
C ILE A 225 2.80 -6.94 5.69
N LEU A 226 3.41 -5.81 5.35
CA LEU A 226 3.79 -4.80 6.35
C LEU A 226 2.90 -3.58 6.20
N LYS A 227 2.27 -3.17 7.32
CA LYS A 227 1.37 -2.01 7.36
C LYS A 227 2.19 -0.74 7.59
N TYR A 228 2.28 0.11 6.59
CA TYR A 228 2.92 1.43 6.67
C TYR A 228 1.86 2.48 7.04
N GLY A 229 2.02 3.13 8.19
CA GLY A 229 1.18 4.25 8.62
C GLY A 229 2.00 5.50 8.92
N THR A 230 1.35 6.66 8.94
CA THR A 230 2.02 7.92 9.33
C THR A 230 1.78 8.33 10.77
N LYS A 231 0.88 7.66 11.49
CA LYS A 231 0.74 7.81 12.93
C LYS A 231 2.00 7.29 13.63
N SER A 232 2.35 7.88 14.76
CA SER A 232 3.61 7.60 15.46
C SER A 232 3.79 6.12 15.74
N ASP A 233 2.77 5.45 16.27
CA ASP A 233 2.87 4.06 16.68
C ASP A 233 2.84 3.09 15.49
N ASP A 234 2.00 3.34 14.49
CA ASP A 234 1.99 2.58 13.22
C ASP A 234 3.36 2.67 12.52
N LEU A 235 3.96 3.86 12.50
CA LEU A 235 5.25 4.09 11.87
C LEU A 235 6.40 3.39 12.64
N LYS A 236 6.37 3.42 13.98
CA LYS A 236 7.34 2.71 14.82
C LYS A 236 7.25 1.20 14.60
N LEU A 237 6.03 0.65 14.58
CA LEU A 237 5.80 -0.77 14.35
C LEU A 237 6.29 -1.17 12.96
N PHE A 238 5.92 -0.41 11.92
CA PHE A 238 6.38 -0.62 10.56
C PHE A 238 7.92 -0.72 10.47
N TYR A 239 8.63 0.27 11.02
CA TYR A 239 10.09 0.26 10.97
C TYR A 239 10.70 -0.89 11.77
N LYS A 240 10.13 -1.23 12.94
CA LYS A 240 10.57 -2.39 13.73
C LYS A 240 10.47 -3.67 12.90
N GLU A 241 9.31 -3.94 12.31
CA GLU A 241 9.09 -5.14 11.49
C GLU A 241 9.97 -5.14 10.24
N PHE A 242 10.07 -4.01 9.54
CA PHE A 242 10.86 -3.88 8.34
C PHE A 242 12.36 -4.13 8.60
N PHE A 243 12.94 -3.53 9.64
CA PHE A 243 14.36 -3.74 9.94
C PHE A 243 14.64 -5.14 10.49
N ASN A 244 13.72 -5.72 11.26
CA ASN A 244 13.84 -7.12 11.68
C ASN A 244 13.84 -8.05 10.46
N LEU A 245 12.98 -7.79 9.48
CA LEU A 245 12.95 -8.54 8.23
C LEU A 245 14.28 -8.44 7.46
N LEU A 246 14.85 -7.25 7.32
CA LEU A 246 16.14 -7.10 6.63
C LEU A 246 17.25 -7.89 7.36
N LYS A 247 17.30 -7.80 8.69
CA LYS A 247 18.26 -8.57 9.50
C LYS A 247 18.07 -10.07 9.36
N SER A 248 16.83 -10.56 9.39
CA SER A 248 16.53 -11.99 9.25
C SER A 248 16.85 -12.53 7.85
N LYS A 249 17.02 -11.65 6.86
CA LYS A 249 17.51 -12.00 5.52
C LYS A 249 19.02 -11.88 5.35
N GLY A 250 19.74 -11.60 6.43
CA GLY A 250 21.20 -11.52 6.42
C GLY A 250 21.74 -10.22 5.83
N VAL A 251 20.93 -9.16 5.75
CA VAL A 251 21.44 -7.83 5.39
C VAL A 251 22.38 -7.37 6.51
N PRO A 252 23.64 -6.99 6.20
CA PRO A 252 24.63 -6.63 7.22
C PRO A 252 24.15 -5.51 8.14
N GLN A 253 24.44 -5.62 9.44
CA GLN A 253 24.00 -4.65 10.46
C GLN A 253 24.36 -3.20 10.09
N LYS A 254 25.58 -2.98 9.58
CA LYS A 254 26.04 -1.66 9.08
C LYS A 254 25.16 -1.08 7.97
N GLN A 255 24.65 -1.91 7.06
CA GLN A 255 23.71 -1.45 6.02
C GLN A 255 22.34 -1.13 6.63
N VAL A 256 21.86 -1.97 7.54
CA VAL A 256 20.58 -1.74 8.23
C VAL A 256 20.62 -0.43 9.04
N ASP A 257 21.71 -0.14 9.74
CA ASP A 257 21.86 1.10 10.51
C ASP A 257 21.87 2.34 9.62
N PHE A 258 22.60 2.29 8.50
CA PHE A 258 22.58 3.37 7.51
C PHE A 258 21.17 3.60 6.94
N ILE A 259 20.44 2.52 6.64
CA ILE A 259 19.05 2.63 6.19
C ILE A 259 18.18 3.25 7.28
N LYS A 260 18.36 2.84 8.54
CA LYS A 260 17.60 3.35 9.68
C LYS A 260 17.78 4.86 9.84
N GLU A 261 19.01 5.35 9.85
CA GLU A 261 19.34 6.78 9.88
C GLU A 261 18.75 7.54 8.67
N GLY A 262 18.87 6.96 7.48
CA GLY A 262 18.39 7.54 6.23
C GLY A 262 16.86 7.55 6.06
N THR A 263 16.10 6.85 6.91
CA THR A 263 14.66 6.66 6.72
C THR A 263 13.80 7.10 7.90
N ILE A 264 14.23 6.88 9.16
CA ILE A 264 13.45 7.30 10.34
C ILE A 264 13.42 8.83 10.45
N SER A 265 14.59 9.45 10.35
CA SER A 265 14.76 10.90 10.56
C SER A 265 14.49 11.73 9.31
N ASN A 266 14.40 11.08 8.15
CA ASN A 266 14.42 11.75 6.86
C ASN A 266 13.19 11.40 6.02
N ARG A 267 12.56 12.43 5.43
CA ARG A 267 11.40 12.27 4.56
C ARG A 267 11.81 12.48 3.10
N THR A 268 11.17 11.76 2.19
CA THR A 268 11.35 12.01 0.76
C THR A 268 10.66 13.32 0.35
N PRO A 269 11.07 13.97 -0.76
CA PRO A 269 10.40 15.17 -1.27
C PRO A 269 8.89 14.96 -1.55
N HIS A 270 8.49 13.74 -1.92
CA HIS A 270 7.11 13.33 -2.17
C HIS A 270 6.32 13.02 -0.89
N SER A 271 6.95 13.13 0.28
CA SER A 271 6.27 12.93 1.56
C SER A 271 5.25 14.05 1.78
N THR A 272 4.06 13.63 2.17
CA THR A 272 2.90 14.49 2.46
C THR A 272 2.54 14.45 3.94
N SER A 273 3.21 13.61 4.73
CA SER A 273 3.06 13.54 6.18
C SER A 273 3.37 14.89 6.82
N ASN A 274 2.58 15.28 7.82
CA ASN A 274 2.76 16.48 8.64
C ASN A 274 2.64 17.83 7.89
N LYS A 275 2.10 17.85 6.67
CA LYS A 275 1.80 19.11 5.98
C LYS A 275 0.40 19.61 6.37
N LYS A 276 0.25 20.91 6.64
CA LYS A 276 -1.05 21.56 6.93
C LYS A 276 -2.11 21.24 5.85
N ILE A 277 -1.69 21.22 4.58
CA ILE A 277 -2.57 20.86 3.46
C ILE A 277 -3.12 19.43 3.56
N THR A 278 -2.34 18.49 4.08
CA THR A 278 -2.77 17.09 4.27
C THR A 278 -3.85 16.99 5.34
N LEU A 279 -3.69 17.71 6.46
CA LEU A 279 -4.70 17.79 7.51
C LEU A 279 -5.99 18.45 7.00
N ASN A 280 -5.87 19.54 6.24
CA ASN A 280 -7.03 20.22 5.64
C ASN A 280 -7.82 19.30 4.69
N ILE A 281 -7.13 18.55 3.81
CA ILE A 281 -7.79 17.60 2.90
C ILE A 281 -8.41 16.43 3.68
N SER A 282 -7.72 15.90 4.69
CA SER A 282 -8.26 14.86 5.58
C SER A 282 -9.57 15.30 6.22
N ASN A 283 -9.59 16.49 6.83
CA ASN A 283 -10.78 17.03 7.49
C ASN A 283 -11.91 17.28 6.48
N ARG A 284 -11.58 17.83 5.30
CA ARG A 284 -12.57 18.05 4.23
C ARG A 284 -13.22 16.75 3.77
N ILE A 285 -12.46 15.66 3.64
CA ILE A 285 -13.03 14.36 3.28
C ILE A 285 -13.91 13.83 4.40
N ARG A 286 -13.41 13.85 5.64
CA ARG A 286 -14.12 13.29 6.80
C ARG A 286 -15.44 14.01 7.11
N ASN A 287 -15.54 15.28 6.74
CA ASN A 287 -16.74 16.10 6.94
C ASN A 287 -17.65 16.17 5.70
N ASP A 288 -17.30 15.53 4.58
CA ASP A 288 -18.15 15.45 3.38
C ASP A 288 -18.64 14.01 3.19
N PRO A 289 -19.86 13.67 3.67
CA PRO A 289 -20.38 12.30 3.59
C PRO A 289 -20.41 11.75 2.15
N GLN A 290 -20.63 12.60 1.13
CA GLN A 290 -20.68 12.13 -0.26
C GLN A 290 -19.30 11.73 -0.78
N ILE A 291 -18.26 12.47 -0.41
CA ILE A 291 -16.87 12.14 -0.78
C ILE A 291 -16.39 10.93 0.01
N LEU A 292 -16.59 10.92 1.33
CA LEU A 292 -16.14 9.83 2.19
C LEU A 292 -16.80 8.51 1.80
N GLU A 293 -18.11 8.50 1.57
CA GLU A 293 -18.83 7.29 1.15
C GLU A 293 -18.28 6.73 -0.17
N LYS A 294 -17.99 7.58 -1.17
CA LYS A 294 -17.38 7.12 -2.42
C LYS A 294 -16.00 6.54 -2.18
N LEU A 295 -15.15 7.18 -1.37
CA LEU A 295 -13.83 6.65 -1.05
C LEU A 295 -13.90 5.33 -0.29
N ILE A 296 -14.85 5.17 0.64
CA ILE A 296 -15.11 3.88 1.29
C ILE A 296 -15.49 2.83 0.24
N ARG A 297 -16.42 3.13 -0.68
CA ARG A 297 -16.81 2.18 -1.74
C ARG A 297 -15.65 1.82 -2.67
N ILE A 298 -14.79 2.78 -3.01
CA ILE A 298 -13.60 2.54 -3.84
C ILE A 298 -12.65 1.56 -3.15
N TYR A 299 -12.42 1.74 -1.85
CA TYR A 299 -11.40 0.99 -1.11
C TYR A 299 -11.99 -0.05 -0.15
N TYR A 300 -13.28 -0.37 -0.26
CA TYR A 300 -13.99 -1.20 0.73
C TYR A 300 -13.25 -2.50 1.01
N TYR A 301 -12.86 -3.20 -0.05
CA TYR A 301 -12.15 -4.46 0.11
C TYR A 301 -10.68 -4.30 0.48
N ASP A 302 -10.05 -3.14 0.32
CA ASP A 302 -8.72 -2.90 0.92
C ASP A 302 -8.82 -2.82 2.45
N TYR A 303 -9.91 -2.25 2.98
CA TYR A 303 -10.14 -2.24 4.43
C TYR A 303 -10.30 -3.67 4.97
N ILE A 304 -11.09 -4.49 4.28
CA ILE A 304 -11.31 -5.88 4.67
C ILE A 304 -10.05 -6.73 4.50
N GLU A 305 -9.40 -6.66 3.33
CA GLU A 305 -8.27 -7.52 2.97
C GLU A 305 -7.01 -7.30 3.84
N PHE A 306 -6.84 -6.08 4.33
CA PHE A 306 -5.67 -5.68 5.10
C PHE A 306 -6.01 -5.30 6.55
N ASP A 307 -7.19 -5.69 7.04
CA ASP A 307 -7.67 -5.45 8.40
C ASP A 307 -7.46 -3.99 8.85
N TYR A 308 -7.97 -3.05 8.05
CA TYR A 308 -8.05 -1.63 8.42
C TYR A 308 -9.48 -1.29 8.87
N PRO A 309 -9.64 -0.42 9.88
CA PRO A 309 -10.96 0.03 10.28
C PRO A 309 -11.60 0.88 9.17
N ILE A 310 -12.83 0.55 8.80
CA ILE A 310 -13.62 1.37 7.89
C ILE A 310 -14.09 2.62 8.65
N PRO A 311 -13.88 3.85 8.13
CA PRO A 311 -14.33 5.06 8.80
C PRO A 311 -15.86 5.17 8.80
N ASP A 312 -16.41 5.64 9.91
CA ASP A 312 -17.83 5.98 9.98
C ASP A 312 -18.16 7.22 9.15
N LEU A 313 -19.33 7.19 8.51
CA LEU A 313 -19.87 8.36 7.83
C LEU A 313 -20.37 9.38 8.86
N PRO A 314 -20.10 10.69 8.66
CA PRO A 314 -20.77 11.71 9.43
C PRO A 314 -22.28 11.64 9.13
N LYS A 315 -23.09 11.74 10.18
CA LYS A 315 -24.54 11.92 10.02
C LYS A 315 -24.79 13.27 9.31
N PRO A 316 -25.82 13.34 8.45
CA PRO A 316 -26.12 14.53 7.66
C PRO A 316 -26.50 15.73 8.53
#